data_AF-A0A3A8YKZ2-F1
#
_entry.id   AF-A0A3A8YKZ2-F1
#
_cell.length_a   1.000
_cell.length_b   1.000
_cell.length_c   1.000
_cell.angle_alpha   90.00
_cell.angle_beta   90.00
_cell.angle_gamma   90.00
#
_symmetry.space_group_name_H-M   'P 1'
#
loop_
_entity.id
_entity.type
_entity.pdbx_description
1 polymer ?
#
loop_
_entity_poly.entity_id
_entity_poly.type
_entity_poly.pdbx_seq_one_letter_code
_entity_poly.pdbx_strand_id
1 'polypeptide(L)'
;MEIENKSSFTEFGRTTETDDRGGALLENAPTTNGNSTLESDADNSWEHQLNTFKLKIEELQERYEQSYLEIGRLLIQARDVYKGHGDWIKWLKANAPFSVRHAQRLIRVAEMFDDATMVSRLRLTSSKAYILTRLDKKDMNNFLESDHFFRIGDNPKSVKDMTKRELELAVTIHLKGKLTSTDHEEVTSSIQDKENLKDRVESNLEELRKILNKTIISIKGSDSDTRASWISELDDLYKTSLDQLSSVAE
;
A
#
# COMPACT_ATOMS: atom_id res chain seq x y z
N MET A 1 -43.39 -14.70 -8.68
CA MET A 1 -43.81 -13.31 -8.95
C MET A 1 -42.61 -12.63 -9.58
N GLU A 2 -42.48 -12.83 -10.89
CA GLU A 2 -41.41 -12.29 -11.72
C GLU A 2 -41.79 -10.88 -12.15
N ILE A 3 -40.87 -9.94 -12.09
CA ILE A 3 -41.05 -8.60 -12.65
C ILE A 3 -39.91 -8.39 -13.64
N GLU A 4 -40.21 -8.62 -14.91
CA GLU A 4 -39.43 -8.20 -16.06
C GLU A 4 -39.30 -6.67 -16.05
N ASN A 5 -38.09 -6.14 -16.27
CA ASN A 5 -37.90 -4.73 -16.54
C ASN A 5 -37.35 -4.57 -17.96
N LYS A 6 -38.27 -4.31 -18.91
CA LYS A 6 -37.98 -3.92 -20.29
C LYS A 6 -37.80 -2.41 -20.32
N SER A 7 -36.65 -1.93 -20.79
CA SER A 7 -36.44 -0.52 -21.11
C SER A 7 -36.05 -0.39 -22.57
N SER A 8 -37.02 0.07 -23.35
CA SER A 8 -36.95 0.47 -24.76
C SER A 8 -36.54 1.94 -24.88
N PHE A 9 -35.67 2.26 -25.85
CA PHE A 9 -35.42 3.63 -26.30
C PHE A 9 -34.92 3.59 -27.76
N THR A 10 -35.83 3.62 -28.74
CA THR A 10 -36.26 4.78 -29.55
C THR A 10 -35.24 5.19 -30.62
N GLU A 11 -35.47 4.67 -31.82
CA GLU A 11 -34.80 4.98 -33.08
C GLU A 11 -35.54 6.15 -33.75
N PHE A 12 -34.83 7.24 -34.06
CA PHE A 12 -35.38 8.39 -34.77
C PHE A 12 -34.96 8.33 -36.25
N GLY A 13 -35.94 8.07 -37.12
CA GLY A 13 -35.79 8.20 -38.56
C GLY A 13 -35.76 9.66 -39.03
N ARG A 14 -35.15 9.88 -40.20
CA ARG A 14 -35.44 11.03 -41.06
C ARG A 14 -35.31 10.61 -42.52
N THR A 15 -36.45 10.65 -43.20
CA THR A 15 -36.60 10.57 -44.66
C THR A 15 -36.75 11.98 -45.26
N THR A 16 -36.85 12.02 -46.59
CA THR A 16 -37.11 13.13 -47.54
C THR A 16 -35.84 13.81 -48.06
N GLU A 17 -35.70 14.16 -49.34
CA GLU A 17 -36.57 14.07 -50.51
C GLU A 17 -35.69 14.27 -51.76
N THR A 18 -36.16 13.74 -52.88
CA THR A 18 -35.66 13.89 -54.25
C THR A 18 -35.90 15.29 -54.78
N ASP A 19 -35.01 15.79 -55.64
CA ASP A 19 -35.47 16.59 -56.78
C ASP A 19 -34.54 16.44 -58.00
N ASP A 20 -35.20 16.40 -59.15
CA ASP A 20 -34.74 16.03 -60.49
C ASP A 20 -34.67 17.29 -61.37
N ARG A 21 -33.69 17.39 -62.28
CA ARG A 21 -33.77 18.02 -63.63
C ARG A 21 -32.39 18.27 -64.28
N GLY A 22 -32.05 17.38 -65.22
CA GLY A 22 -31.89 17.67 -66.65
C GLY A 22 -30.81 18.65 -67.17
N GLY A 23 -29.92 18.14 -68.04
CA GLY A 23 -29.19 18.94 -69.03
C GLY A 23 -27.97 18.23 -69.63
N ALA A 24 -28.15 17.61 -70.81
CA ALA A 24 -27.12 16.89 -71.58
C ALA A 24 -26.07 17.82 -72.24
N LEU A 25 -24.86 17.31 -72.50
CA LEU A 25 -24.17 17.36 -73.81
C LEU A 25 -22.75 16.70 -73.79
N LEU A 26 -22.68 15.55 -74.44
CA LEU A 26 -21.65 14.97 -75.32
C LEU A 26 -20.14 15.34 -75.24
N GLU A 27 -19.36 14.27 -75.02
CA GLU A 27 -18.30 13.74 -75.91
C GLU A 27 -16.91 14.41 -75.89
N ASN A 28 -15.91 13.67 -75.38
CA ASN A 28 -14.69 13.21 -76.10
C ASN A 28 -13.57 12.79 -75.11
N ALA A 29 -13.10 11.55 -75.24
CA ALA A 29 -11.78 11.10 -74.75
C ALA A 29 -10.97 10.70 -76.01
N PRO A 30 -9.63 10.82 -76.03
CA PRO A 30 -8.81 9.77 -75.42
C PRO A 30 -7.46 10.20 -74.79
N THR A 31 -7.15 9.55 -73.67
CA THR A 31 -5.85 8.97 -73.23
C THR A 31 -4.52 9.75 -73.35
N THR A 32 -3.97 10.02 -72.16
CA THR A 32 -2.65 9.55 -71.68
C THR A 32 -1.40 10.35 -72.07
N ASN A 33 -0.97 11.27 -71.19
CA ASN A 33 0.19 11.07 -70.29
C ASN A 33 0.59 12.42 -69.69
N GLY A 34 0.06 12.70 -68.50
CA GLY A 34 0.48 13.81 -67.65
C GLY A 34 0.60 13.26 -66.24
N ASN A 35 1.82 12.94 -65.85
CA ASN A 35 2.20 12.53 -64.50
C ASN A 35 1.68 13.59 -63.50
N SER A 36 0.57 13.29 -62.84
CA SER A 36 0.06 14.05 -61.71
C SER A 36 -0.25 13.03 -60.63
N THR A 37 0.64 12.99 -59.65
CA THR A 37 0.39 12.51 -58.31
C THR A 37 -0.91 13.16 -57.82
N LEU A 38 -2.04 12.50 -58.05
CA LEU A 38 -3.27 12.80 -57.35
C LEU A 38 -3.17 12.07 -56.01
N GLU A 39 -2.58 12.78 -55.04
CA GLU A 39 -2.88 12.58 -53.63
C GLU A 39 -4.41 12.54 -53.51
N SER A 40 -4.97 11.33 -53.41
CA SER A 40 -6.37 11.17 -53.07
C SER A 40 -6.50 11.39 -51.57
N ASP A 41 -6.57 12.68 -51.23
CA ASP A 41 -6.97 13.25 -49.94
C ASP A 41 -8.44 12.94 -49.66
N ALA A 42 -8.74 11.64 -49.51
CA ALA A 42 -9.89 11.15 -48.77
C ALA A 42 -9.36 10.60 -47.44
N ASP A 43 -8.89 11.54 -46.63
CA ASP A 43 -8.79 11.51 -45.18
C ASP A 43 -9.53 10.30 -44.57
N ASN A 44 -8.78 9.28 -44.13
CA ASN A 44 -9.29 7.95 -43.79
C ASN A 44 -10.39 8.01 -42.71
N SER A 45 -11.65 8.05 -43.15
CA SER A 45 -12.84 8.28 -42.33
C SER A 45 -13.00 7.28 -41.19
N TRP A 46 -12.59 6.02 -41.36
CA TRP A 46 -12.73 4.99 -40.33
C TRP A 46 -11.58 5.00 -39.32
N GLU A 47 -10.36 5.39 -39.72
CA GLU A 47 -9.21 5.53 -38.82
C GLU A 47 -9.44 6.70 -37.86
N HIS A 48 -9.93 7.83 -38.38
CA HIS A 48 -10.35 8.97 -37.56
C HIS A 48 -11.49 8.62 -36.60
N GLN A 49 -12.50 7.87 -37.07
CA GLN A 49 -13.59 7.37 -36.21
C GLN A 49 -13.08 6.42 -35.12
N LEU A 50 -12.20 5.48 -35.47
CA LEU A 50 -11.62 4.54 -34.50
C LEU A 50 -10.77 5.26 -33.46
N ASN A 51 -9.97 6.24 -33.89
CA ASN A 51 -9.21 7.12 -32.99
C ASN A 51 -10.14 7.94 -32.09
N THR A 52 -11.25 8.45 -32.63
CA THR A 52 -12.27 9.16 -31.85
C THR A 52 -12.89 8.25 -30.77
N PHE A 53 -13.26 7.01 -31.13
CA PHE A 53 -13.79 6.05 -30.16
C PHE A 53 -12.74 5.67 -29.11
N LYS A 54 -11.48 5.46 -29.52
CA LYS A 54 -10.38 5.18 -28.60
C LYS A 54 -10.23 6.30 -27.56
N LEU A 55 -10.15 7.55 -28.01
CA LEU A 55 -10.04 8.72 -27.12
C LEU A 55 -11.24 8.81 -26.17
N LYS A 56 -12.46 8.53 -26.66
CA LYS A 56 -13.66 8.57 -25.81
C LYS A 56 -13.67 7.47 -24.75
N ILE A 57 -13.21 6.27 -25.11
CA ILE A 57 -13.05 5.15 -24.17
C ILE A 57 -12.04 5.52 -23.09
N GLU A 58 -10.90 6.10 -23.46
CA GLU A 58 -9.86 6.53 -22.52
C GLU A 58 -10.39 7.62 -21.57
N GLU A 59 -11.13 8.61 -22.07
CA GLU A 59 -11.75 9.66 -21.26
C GLU A 59 -12.79 9.10 -20.27
N LEU A 60 -13.68 8.20 -20.74
CA LEU A 60 -14.69 7.58 -19.90
C LEU A 60 -14.06 6.69 -18.82
N GLN A 61 -13.00 5.97 -19.18
CA GLN A 61 -12.25 5.13 -18.24
C GLN A 61 -11.58 5.98 -17.17
N GLU A 62 -10.91 7.08 -17.54
CA GLU A 62 -10.29 8.00 -16.58
C GLU A 62 -11.34 8.61 -15.64
N ARG A 63 -12.47 9.07 -16.17
CA ARG A 63 -13.57 9.60 -15.35
C ARG A 63 -14.12 8.54 -14.39
N TYR A 64 -14.28 7.31 -14.85
CA TYR A 64 -14.72 6.20 -14.01
C TYR A 64 -13.70 5.92 -12.88
N GLU A 65 -12.41 5.90 -13.18
CA GLU A 65 -11.34 5.71 -12.20
C GLU A 65 -11.26 6.85 -11.17
N GLN A 66 -11.69 8.06 -11.51
CA GLN A 66 -11.71 9.20 -10.58
C GLN A 66 -13.03 9.33 -9.79
N SER A 67 -14.12 8.74 -10.28
CA SER A 67 -15.47 8.91 -9.72
C SER A 67 -15.58 8.58 -8.23
N TYR A 68 -14.85 7.57 -7.74
CA TYR A 68 -14.92 7.18 -6.33
C TYR A 68 -14.28 8.23 -5.39
N LEU A 69 -13.29 9.00 -5.88
CA LEU A 69 -12.72 10.11 -5.13
C LEU A 69 -13.72 11.25 -5.03
N GLU A 70 -14.39 11.57 -6.14
CA GLU A 70 -15.42 12.60 -6.18
C GLU A 70 -16.58 12.27 -5.24
N ILE A 71 -17.07 11.02 -5.26
CA ILE A 71 -18.08 10.54 -4.32
C ILE A 71 -17.58 10.72 -2.86
N GLY A 72 -16.34 10.35 -2.56
CA GLY A 72 -15.74 10.56 -1.24
C GLY A 72 -15.72 12.02 -0.80
N ARG A 73 -15.35 12.94 -1.69
CA ARG A 73 -15.35 14.40 -1.44
C ARG A 73 -16.76 14.94 -1.19
N LEU A 74 -17.74 14.50 -1.97
CA LEU A 74 -19.15 14.86 -1.75
C LEU A 74 -19.68 14.33 -0.44
N LEU A 75 -19.28 13.11 -0.03
CA LEU A 75 -19.64 12.56 1.28
C LEU A 75 -19.03 13.37 2.43
N ILE A 76 -17.82 13.89 2.28
CA ILE A 76 -17.19 14.78 3.27
C ILE A 76 -17.99 16.09 3.39
N GLN A 77 -18.31 16.73 2.26
CA GLN A 77 -19.11 17.95 2.25
C GLN A 77 -20.51 17.73 2.84
N ALA A 78 -21.19 16.67 2.46
CA ALA A 78 -22.50 16.32 3.01
C ALA A 78 -22.43 16.04 4.51
N ARG A 79 -21.38 15.33 4.97
CA ARG A 79 -21.12 15.10 6.40
C ARG A 79 -20.97 16.44 7.12
N ASP A 80 -20.20 17.37 6.56
CA ASP A 80 -19.91 18.67 7.16
C ASP A 80 -21.15 19.57 7.23
N VAL A 81 -21.99 19.58 6.19
CA VAL A 81 -23.29 20.27 6.20
C VAL A 81 -24.20 19.64 7.25
N TYR A 82 -24.20 18.32 7.39
CA TYR A 82 -25.06 17.61 8.34
C TYR A 82 -24.57 17.66 9.79
N LYS A 83 -23.31 18.08 10.04
CA LYS A 83 -22.76 18.26 11.40
C LYS A 83 -23.60 19.31 12.15
N GLY A 84 -24.57 18.83 12.94
CA GLY A 84 -25.49 19.66 13.71
C GLY A 84 -26.97 19.35 13.47
N HIS A 85 -27.30 18.55 12.45
CA HIS A 85 -28.69 18.24 12.09
C HIS A 85 -29.15 16.83 12.49
N GLY A 86 -28.31 16.05 13.16
CA GLY A 86 -28.66 14.76 13.75
C GLY A 86 -27.66 13.65 13.46
N ASP A 87 -28.17 12.43 13.33
CA ASP A 87 -27.36 11.22 13.12
C ASP A 87 -26.98 11.03 11.65
N TRP A 88 -25.75 11.40 11.31
CA TRP A 88 -25.16 11.23 9.97
C TRP A 88 -25.34 9.81 9.41
N ILE A 89 -25.26 8.78 10.25
CA ILE A 89 -25.36 7.39 9.83
C ILE A 89 -26.79 7.07 9.38
N LYS A 90 -27.82 7.63 10.03
CA LYS A 90 -29.22 7.48 9.60
C LYS A 90 -29.45 8.16 8.26
N TRP A 91 -28.97 9.39 8.09
CA TRP A 91 -29.07 10.12 6.83
C TRP A 91 -28.41 9.34 5.69
N LEU A 92 -27.19 8.83 5.92
CA LEU A 92 -26.44 8.09 4.92
C LEU A 92 -27.15 6.80 4.48
N LYS A 93 -27.74 6.06 5.42
CA LYS A 93 -28.52 4.84 5.10
C LYS A 93 -29.76 5.12 4.25
N ALA A 94 -30.38 6.29 4.41
CA ALA A 94 -31.60 6.66 3.69
C ALA A 94 -31.32 7.26 2.31
N ASN A 95 -30.17 7.90 2.11
CA ASN A 95 -29.90 8.72 0.91
C ASN A 95 -28.81 8.17 -0.01
N ALA A 96 -27.88 7.34 0.48
CA ALA A 96 -26.79 6.81 -0.35
C ALA A 96 -27.11 5.42 -0.92
N PRO A 97 -26.76 5.14 -2.19
CA PRO A 97 -27.03 3.84 -2.83
C PRO A 97 -26.05 2.72 -2.40
N PHE A 98 -25.31 2.91 -1.31
CA PHE A 98 -24.28 1.98 -0.85
C PHE A 98 -24.24 1.90 0.69
N SER A 99 -23.63 0.83 1.19
CA SER A 99 -23.50 0.61 2.63
C SER A 99 -22.71 1.74 3.31
N VAL A 100 -23.01 1.97 4.59
CA VAL A 100 -22.25 2.89 5.47
C VAL A 100 -20.76 2.57 5.45
N ARG A 101 -20.41 1.28 5.47
CA ARG A 101 -19.01 0.82 5.38
C ARG A 101 -18.36 1.26 4.07
N HIS A 102 -19.07 1.16 2.95
CA HIS A 102 -18.55 1.60 1.66
C HIS A 102 -18.32 3.11 1.64
N ALA A 103 -19.30 3.89 2.14
CA ALA A 103 -19.18 5.34 2.26
C ALA A 103 -17.95 5.76 3.08
N GLN A 104 -17.75 5.13 4.24
CA GLN A 104 -16.60 5.39 5.11
C GLN A 104 -15.27 5.09 4.42
N ARG A 105 -15.20 4.04 3.59
CA ARG A 105 -14.02 3.74 2.78
C ARG A 105 -13.76 4.84 1.75
N LEU A 106 -14.80 5.30 1.05
CA LEU A 106 -14.67 6.39 0.07
C LEU A 106 -14.22 7.69 0.71
N ILE A 107 -14.78 8.05 1.87
CA ILE A 107 -14.36 9.20 2.66
C ILE A 107 -12.87 9.10 3.01
N ARG A 108 -12.44 7.96 3.56
CA ARG A 108 -11.03 7.75 3.95
C ARG A 108 -10.07 7.86 2.76
N VAL A 109 -10.49 7.35 1.60
CA VAL A 109 -9.73 7.46 0.36
C VAL A 109 -9.65 8.91 -0.11
N ALA A 110 -10.75 9.65 -0.11
CA ALA A 110 -10.76 11.06 -0.48
C ALA A 110 -9.96 11.96 0.49
N GLU A 111 -9.89 11.63 1.78
CA GLU A 111 -9.06 12.33 2.77
C GLU A 111 -7.55 12.05 2.58
N MET A 112 -7.21 10.88 2.03
CA MET A 112 -5.82 10.47 1.79
C MET A 112 -5.28 11.00 0.45
N PHE A 113 -6.08 10.95 -0.60
CA PHE A 113 -5.71 11.33 -1.97
C PHE A 113 -6.26 12.72 -2.28
N ASP A 114 -5.46 13.76 -2.01
CA ASP A 114 -5.82 15.15 -2.28
C ASP A 114 -5.90 15.41 -3.80
N ASP A 115 -5.02 14.79 -4.59
CA ASP A 115 -4.97 14.87 -6.05
C ASP A 115 -5.43 13.56 -6.73
N ALA A 116 -6.33 13.69 -7.71
CA ALA A 116 -6.85 12.57 -8.50
C ALA A 116 -5.86 12.07 -9.57
N THR A 117 -4.84 12.86 -9.93
CA THR A 117 -3.84 12.47 -10.93
C THR A 117 -3.08 11.20 -10.53
N MET A 118 -2.75 11.02 -9.25
CA MET A 118 -2.08 9.81 -8.74
C MET A 118 -2.91 8.55 -8.98
N VAL A 119 -4.22 8.65 -8.75
CA VAL A 119 -5.16 7.54 -8.94
C VAL A 119 -5.28 7.15 -10.41
N SER A 120 -5.41 8.14 -11.31
CA SER A 120 -5.47 7.92 -12.76
C SER A 120 -4.15 7.32 -13.29
N ARG A 121 -3.01 7.92 -12.93
CA ARG A 121 -1.67 7.49 -13.38
C ARG A 121 -1.37 6.04 -13.01
N LEU A 122 -1.72 5.64 -11.79
CA LEU A 122 -1.48 4.29 -11.28
C LEU A 122 -2.66 3.33 -11.50
N ARG A 123 -3.74 3.79 -12.16
CA ARG A 123 -4.98 3.04 -12.39
C ARG A 123 -5.49 2.34 -11.14
N LEU A 124 -5.55 3.10 -10.04
CA LEU A 124 -5.96 2.56 -8.74
C LEU A 124 -7.47 2.39 -8.69
N THR A 125 -7.93 1.15 -8.51
CA THR A 125 -9.32 0.89 -8.15
C THR A 125 -9.61 1.37 -6.72
N SER A 126 -10.88 1.65 -6.41
CA SER A 126 -11.30 2.10 -5.06
C SER A 126 -10.83 1.17 -3.94
N SER A 127 -10.79 -0.14 -4.19
CA SER A 127 -10.28 -1.13 -3.24
C SER A 127 -8.78 -1.01 -3.03
N LYS A 128 -8.00 -0.83 -4.11
CA LYS A 128 -6.54 -0.65 -4.03
C LYS A 128 -6.20 0.66 -3.31
N ALA A 129 -6.86 1.76 -3.69
CA ALA A 129 -6.70 3.05 -3.03
C ALA A 129 -7.01 2.96 -1.53
N TYR A 130 -8.09 2.25 -1.15
CA TYR A 130 -8.41 2.01 0.26
C TYR A 130 -7.31 1.24 1.01
N ILE A 131 -6.68 0.24 0.39
CA ILE A 131 -5.57 -0.49 1.01
C ILE A 131 -4.38 0.43 1.29
N LEU A 132 -4.07 1.33 0.36
CA LEU A 132 -2.99 2.31 0.51
C LEU A 132 -3.25 3.29 1.66
N THR A 133 -4.51 3.58 2.01
CA THR A 133 -4.86 4.44 3.18
C THR A 133 -4.45 3.87 4.54
N ARG A 134 -3.92 2.64 4.59
CA ARG A 134 -3.30 2.06 5.78
C ARG A 134 -1.90 2.63 6.06
N LEU A 135 -1.24 3.15 5.03
CA LEU A 135 0.01 3.88 5.14
C LEU A 135 -0.28 5.32 5.57
N ASP A 136 0.68 5.97 6.24
CA ASP A 136 0.61 7.42 6.42
C ASP A 136 0.90 8.15 5.08
N LYS A 137 0.59 9.45 4.99
CA LYS A 137 0.78 10.22 3.73
C LYS A 137 2.23 10.19 3.23
N LYS A 138 3.21 10.17 4.14
CA LYS A 138 4.64 10.20 3.81
C LYS A 138 5.09 8.85 3.26
N ASP A 139 4.76 7.77 3.96
CA ASP A 139 5.02 6.38 3.57
C ASP A 139 4.32 6.05 2.27
N MET A 140 3.08 6.51 2.09
CA MET A 140 2.34 6.28 0.86
C MET A 140 3.08 6.89 -0.34
N ASN A 141 3.59 8.12 -0.23
CA ASN A 141 4.35 8.74 -1.31
C ASN A 141 5.61 7.92 -1.66
N ASN A 142 6.38 7.51 -0.64
CA ASN A 142 7.56 6.64 -0.81
C ASN A 142 7.20 5.27 -1.42
N PHE A 143 6.10 4.68 -0.96
CA PHE A 143 5.59 3.38 -1.45
C PHE A 143 5.13 3.45 -2.91
N LEU A 144 4.66 4.61 -3.38
CA LEU A 144 4.16 4.85 -4.73
C LEU A 144 5.21 5.47 -5.67
N GLU A 145 6.46 5.59 -5.25
CA GLU A 145 7.55 6.04 -6.13
C GLU A 145 7.68 5.13 -7.35
N SER A 146 7.85 5.74 -8.52
CA SER A 146 7.75 5.07 -9.83
C SER A 146 8.77 3.96 -10.07
N ASP A 147 9.89 3.97 -9.35
CA ASP A 147 10.95 2.95 -9.48
C ASP A 147 10.83 1.82 -8.45
N HIS A 148 9.80 1.85 -7.59
CA HIS A 148 9.63 0.84 -6.54
C HIS A 148 8.97 -0.43 -7.10
N PHE A 149 9.75 -1.53 -7.13
CA PHE A 149 9.25 -2.86 -7.42
C PHE A 149 9.22 -3.73 -6.17
N PHE A 150 8.10 -4.40 -5.96
CA PHE A 150 7.91 -5.28 -4.81
C PHE A 150 8.08 -6.73 -5.25
N ARG A 151 8.89 -7.48 -4.50
CA ARG A 151 9.05 -8.94 -4.69
C ARG A 151 7.84 -9.65 -4.09
N ILE A 152 6.83 -9.90 -4.92
CA ILE A 152 5.60 -10.59 -4.52
C ILE A 152 5.46 -11.84 -5.40
N GLY A 153 5.75 -12.99 -4.80
CA GLY A 153 5.94 -14.24 -5.56
C GLY A 153 7.26 -14.23 -6.31
N ASP A 154 7.26 -14.82 -7.52
CA ASP A 154 8.50 -15.07 -8.28
C ASP A 154 9.00 -13.86 -9.07
N ASN A 155 8.12 -12.91 -9.40
CA ASN A 155 8.44 -11.76 -10.25
C ASN A 155 8.25 -10.43 -9.51
N PRO A 156 9.18 -9.46 -9.63
CA PRO A 156 8.98 -8.09 -9.14
C PRO A 156 7.80 -7.42 -9.85
N LYS A 157 6.93 -6.73 -9.10
CA LYS A 157 5.76 -6.03 -9.64
C LYS A 157 5.67 -4.60 -9.14
N SER A 158 5.19 -3.70 -10.00
CA SER A 158 4.79 -2.34 -9.62
C SER A 158 3.38 -2.36 -8.99
N VAL A 159 3.03 -1.32 -8.23
CA VAL A 159 1.69 -1.18 -7.60
C VAL A 159 0.56 -1.23 -8.64
N LYS A 160 0.79 -0.71 -9.84
CA LYS A 160 -0.17 -0.71 -10.95
C LYS A 160 -0.55 -2.14 -11.35
N ASP A 161 0.44 -3.02 -11.42
CA ASP A 161 0.31 -4.39 -11.94
C ASP A 161 -0.11 -5.41 -10.88
N MET A 162 -0.08 -5.03 -9.60
CA MET A 162 -0.51 -5.91 -8.51
C MET A 162 -2.01 -6.19 -8.54
N THR A 163 -2.40 -7.40 -8.19
CA THR A 163 -3.77 -7.70 -7.77
C THR A 163 -4.06 -7.06 -6.41
N LYS A 164 -5.34 -7.00 -6.03
CA LYS A 164 -5.75 -6.51 -4.71
C LYS A 164 -5.04 -7.24 -3.56
N ARG A 165 -4.94 -8.57 -3.63
CA ARG A 165 -4.33 -9.40 -2.58
C ARG A 165 -2.82 -9.18 -2.48
N GLU A 166 -2.16 -9.05 -3.63
CA GLU A 166 -0.72 -8.75 -3.68
C GLU A 166 -0.42 -7.38 -3.08
N LEU A 167 -1.25 -6.37 -3.37
CA LEU A 167 -1.11 -5.05 -2.74
C LEU A 167 -1.35 -5.10 -1.22
N GLU A 168 -2.36 -5.85 -0.76
CA GLU A 168 -2.60 -6.07 0.68
C GLU A 168 -1.37 -6.69 1.36
N LEU A 169 -0.76 -7.68 0.71
CA LEU A 169 0.45 -8.34 1.20
C LEU A 169 1.64 -7.36 1.22
N ALA A 170 1.86 -6.62 0.14
CA ALA A 170 2.95 -5.64 0.03
C ALA A 170 2.88 -4.56 1.11
N VAL A 171 1.71 -3.98 1.33
CA VAL A 171 1.48 -2.99 2.38
C VAL A 171 1.68 -3.60 3.77
N THR A 172 1.25 -4.85 3.98
CA THR A 172 1.43 -5.55 5.27
C THR A 172 2.91 -5.80 5.56
N ILE A 173 3.68 -6.26 4.57
CA ILE A 173 5.13 -6.48 4.70
C ILE A 173 5.83 -5.15 4.99
N HIS A 174 5.48 -4.09 4.26
CA HIS A 174 6.06 -2.77 4.46
C HIS A 174 5.82 -2.24 5.87
N LEU A 175 4.58 -2.32 6.37
CA LEU A 175 4.22 -1.91 7.73
C LEU A 175 4.93 -2.75 8.79
N LYS A 176 5.05 -4.07 8.59
CA LYS A 176 5.78 -4.95 9.50
C LYS A 176 7.28 -4.63 9.53
N GLY A 177 7.88 -4.39 8.36
CA GLY A 177 9.27 -3.97 8.24
C GLY A 177 9.52 -2.65 8.96
N LYS A 178 8.64 -1.66 8.78
CA LYS A 178 8.70 -0.38 9.48
C LYS A 178 8.62 -0.57 10.99
N LEU A 179 7.68 -1.38 11.50
CA LEU A 179 7.62 -1.69 12.94
C LEU A 179 8.94 -2.26 13.46
N THR A 180 9.50 -3.27 12.78
CA THR A 180 10.79 -3.86 13.19
C THR A 180 11.95 -2.87 13.09
N SER A 181 11.98 -1.99 12.08
CA SER A 181 13.01 -0.96 11.91
C SER A 181 12.89 0.19 12.91
N THR A 182 11.68 0.53 13.34
CA THR A 182 11.44 1.55 14.38
C THR A 182 11.84 1.01 15.75
N ASP A 183 11.72 -0.31 15.96
CA ASP A 183 12.24 -0.98 17.15
C ASP A 183 13.79 -1.10 17.14
N HIS A 184 14.45 -0.99 15.98
CA HIS A 184 15.90 -1.17 15.88
C HIS A 184 16.77 0.02 16.31
N GLU A 185 16.22 1.23 16.47
CA GLU A 185 16.97 2.38 17.03
C GLU A 185 17.03 2.35 18.58
N GLU A 186 16.14 1.61 19.26
CA GLU A 186 16.14 1.52 20.74
C GLU A 186 16.45 0.09 21.27
N VAL A 187 16.25 -0.97 20.45
CA VAL A 187 16.36 -2.37 20.92
C VAL A 187 17.67 -3.08 20.52
N THR A 188 18.39 -2.62 19.48
CA THR A 188 19.63 -3.31 19.06
C THR A 188 20.80 -3.13 20.05
N SER A 189 20.88 -1.98 20.72
CA SER A 189 21.77 -1.80 21.87
C SER A 189 21.35 -2.70 23.04
N SER A 190 20.05 -2.72 23.38
CA SER A 190 19.53 -3.48 24.52
C SER A 190 19.67 -5.01 24.39
N ILE A 191 19.60 -5.57 23.18
CA ILE A 191 19.79 -7.03 22.98
C ILE A 191 21.27 -7.41 23.07
N GLN A 192 22.16 -6.65 22.43
CA GLN A 192 23.60 -6.89 22.51
C GLN A 192 24.10 -6.74 23.95
N ASP A 193 23.61 -5.73 24.68
CA ASP A 193 23.97 -5.49 26.07
C ASP A 193 23.45 -6.61 26.99
N LYS A 194 22.24 -7.14 26.74
CA LYS A 194 21.68 -8.27 27.51
C LYS A 194 22.39 -9.59 27.21
N GLU A 195 22.80 -9.82 25.97
CA GLU A 195 23.53 -11.02 25.57
C GLU A 195 24.96 -11.00 26.13
N ASN A 196 25.64 -9.85 26.04
CA ASN A 196 26.95 -9.63 26.69
C ASN A 196 26.87 -9.74 28.23
N LEU A 197 25.79 -9.26 28.86
CA LEU A 197 25.61 -9.41 30.31
C LEU A 197 25.44 -10.88 30.70
N LYS A 198 24.66 -11.62 29.92
CA LYS A 198 24.40 -13.04 30.17
C LYS A 198 25.68 -13.85 30.05
N ASP A 199 26.48 -13.61 29.03
CA ASP A 199 27.77 -14.29 28.85
C ASP A 199 28.76 -13.95 29.97
N ARG A 200 28.76 -12.70 30.46
CA ARG A 200 29.59 -12.28 31.60
C ARG A 200 29.15 -12.92 32.91
N VAL A 201 27.84 -13.00 33.16
CA VAL A 201 27.28 -13.67 34.35
C VAL A 201 27.58 -15.17 34.32
N GLU A 202 27.44 -15.81 33.16
CA GLU A 202 27.72 -17.24 32.99
C GLU A 202 29.22 -17.55 33.21
N SER A 203 30.11 -16.71 32.67
CA SER A 203 31.55 -16.82 32.90
C SER A 203 31.90 -16.71 34.39
N ASN A 204 31.31 -15.74 35.09
CA ASN A 204 31.55 -15.55 36.53
C ASN A 204 31.02 -16.73 37.35
N LEU A 205 29.88 -17.32 36.97
CA LEU A 205 29.31 -18.49 37.64
C LEU A 205 30.23 -19.71 37.48
N GLU A 206 30.78 -19.94 36.30
CA GLU A 206 31.70 -21.06 36.07
C GLU A 206 33.03 -20.88 36.83
N GLU A 207 33.54 -19.66 36.94
CA GLU A 207 34.70 -19.37 37.81
C GLU A 207 34.40 -19.65 39.29
N LEU A 208 33.25 -19.20 39.81
CA LEU A 208 32.82 -19.49 41.17
C LEU A 208 32.69 -21.00 41.40
N ARG A 209 32.11 -21.72 40.45
CA ARG A 209 31.97 -23.19 40.51
C ARG A 209 33.32 -23.89 40.56
N LYS A 210 34.30 -23.40 39.78
CA LYS A 210 35.67 -23.93 39.78
C LYS A 210 36.35 -23.70 41.12
N ILE A 211 36.21 -22.50 41.70
CA ILE A 211 36.75 -22.16 43.02
C ILE A 211 36.09 -23.04 44.10
N LEU A 212 34.77 -23.17 44.08
CA LEU A 212 34.04 -23.99 45.05
C LEU A 212 34.42 -25.48 44.97
N ASN A 213 34.59 -26.02 43.76
CA ASN A 213 35.07 -27.40 43.60
C ASN A 213 36.49 -27.56 44.14
N LYS A 214 37.37 -26.58 43.91
CA LYS A 214 38.73 -26.59 44.47
C LYS A 214 38.70 -26.57 45.99
N THR A 215 37.88 -25.72 46.62
CA THR A 215 37.76 -25.65 48.08
C THR A 215 37.15 -26.92 48.67
N ILE A 216 36.12 -27.49 48.04
CA ILE A 216 35.52 -28.78 48.45
C ILE A 216 36.57 -29.91 48.43
N ILE A 217 37.40 -29.97 47.39
CA ILE A 217 38.48 -30.96 47.28
C ILE A 217 39.52 -30.75 48.39
N SER A 218 39.90 -29.50 48.66
CA SER A 218 40.84 -29.16 49.73
C SER A 218 40.29 -29.43 51.13
N ILE A 219 38.98 -29.23 51.36
CA ILE A 219 38.29 -29.54 52.63
C ILE A 219 38.18 -31.05 52.83
N LYS A 220 37.92 -31.83 51.77
CA LYS A 220 37.81 -33.29 51.83
C LYS A 220 39.15 -33.98 52.16
N GLY A 221 40.27 -33.26 52.06
CA GLY A 221 41.61 -33.76 52.35
C GLY A 221 42.28 -33.23 53.63
N SER A 222 41.63 -32.38 54.43
CA SER A 222 42.30 -31.65 55.53
C SER A 222 41.65 -31.82 56.91
N ASP A 223 42.49 -31.84 57.95
CA ASP A 223 42.11 -32.05 59.35
C ASP A 223 41.43 -30.83 60.00
N SER A 224 40.74 -31.06 61.12
CA SER A 224 39.74 -30.19 61.75
C SER A 224 40.14 -28.72 61.97
N ASP A 225 41.42 -28.44 62.17
CA ASP A 225 41.94 -27.11 62.53
C ASP A 225 42.18 -26.17 61.32
N THR A 226 42.06 -26.69 60.09
CA THR A 226 42.17 -25.84 58.87
C THR A 226 40.86 -25.14 58.50
N ARG A 227 39.71 -25.57 59.03
CA ARG A 227 38.36 -25.08 58.63
C ARG A 227 38.17 -23.58 58.87
N ALA A 228 38.79 -23.02 59.90
CA ALA A 228 38.70 -21.58 60.19
C ALA A 228 39.38 -20.72 59.11
N SER A 229 40.49 -21.19 58.54
CA SER A 229 41.19 -20.52 57.44
C SER A 229 40.34 -20.52 56.17
N TRP A 230 39.66 -21.63 55.88
CA TRP A 230 38.78 -21.77 54.72
C TRP A 230 37.51 -20.91 54.82
N ILE A 231 36.96 -20.74 56.02
CA ILE A 231 35.82 -19.84 56.25
C ILE A 231 36.22 -18.39 55.96
N SER A 232 37.44 -17.98 56.33
CA SER A 232 37.95 -16.63 56.03
C SER A 232 38.14 -16.40 54.53
N GLU A 233 38.74 -17.35 53.80
CA GLU A 233 38.93 -17.23 52.35
C GLU A 233 37.60 -17.19 51.58
N LEU A 234 36.59 -17.93 52.05
CA LEU A 234 35.24 -17.87 51.47
C LEU A 234 34.54 -16.55 51.76
N ASP A 235 34.72 -15.97 52.96
CA ASP A 235 34.15 -14.67 53.31
C ASP A 235 34.79 -13.53 52.51
N ASP A 236 36.11 -13.61 52.26
CA ASP A 236 36.82 -12.64 51.42
C ASP A 236 36.41 -12.74 49.95
N LEU A 237 36.22 -13.94 49.43
CA LEU A 237 35.69 -14.18 48.08
C LEU A 237 34.25 -13.66 47.93
N TYR A 238 33.40 -13.89 48.95
CA TYR A 238 32.04 -13.38 48.97
C TYR A 238 32.01 -11.85 48.91
N LYS A 239 32.81 -11.17 49.75
CA LYS A 239 32.93 -9.71 49.74
C LYS A 239 33.46 -9.16 48.41
N THR A 240 34.50 -9.78 47.86
CA THR A 240 35.07 -9.36 46.57
C THR A 240 34.05 -9.48 45.43
N SER A 241 33.24 -10.55 45.43
CA SER A 241 32.19 -10.73 44.43
C SER A 241 31.04 -9.73 44.57
N LEU A 242 30.73 -9.32 45.81
CA LEU A 242 29.71 -8.32 46.11
C LEU A 242 30.12 -6.92 45.63
N ASP A 243 31.38 -6.55 45.84
CA ASP A 243 31.94 -5.28 45.40
C ASP A 243 31.98 -5.16 43.87
N GLN A 244 32.31 -6.26 43.17
CA GLN A 244 32.28 -6.30 41.71
C GLN A 244 30.87 -6.23 41.11
N LEU A 245 29.86 -6.74 41.81
CA LEU A 245 28.46 -6.60 41.40
C LEU A 245 27.91 -5.19 41.67
N SER A 246 28.33 -4.55 42.78
CA SER A 246 27.94 -3.17 43.10
C SER A 246 28.57 -2.14 42.16
N SER A 247 29.78 -2.39 41.67
CA SER A 247 30.48 -1.56 40.68
C SER A 247 29.84 -1.56 39.28
N VAL A 248 28.90 -2.47 39.00
CA VAL A 248 28.23 -2.63 37.69
C VAL A 248 26.87 -1.89 37.66
N ALA A 249 26.40 -1.40 38.80
CA ALA A 249 25.10 -0.74 38.95
C ALA A 249 25.14 0.81 38.90
N GLU A 250 26.33 1.42 38.75
CA GLU A 250 26.54 2.83 38.41
C GLU A 250 26.92 2.99 36.93
#